data_AF-A0AAE6KR89-F1
#
_entry.id   AF-A0AAE6KR89-F1
#
_cell.length_a   1.000
_cell.length_b   1.000
_cell.length_c   1.000
_cell.angle_alpha   90.00
_cell.angle_beta   90.00
_cell.angle_gamma   90.00
#
_symmetry.space_group_name_H-M   'P 1'
#
loop_
_entity.id
_entity.type
_entity.pdbx_description
1 polymer ?
#
loop_
_entity_poly.entity_id
_entity_poly.type
_entity_poly.pdbx_seq_one_letter_code
_entity_poly.pdbx_strand_id
1 'polypeptide(L)'
;MKDIVGSDPCAIVNAGTLLSGDPTTTGELLELLKVEDRAEPRQGILHALSWHGDLRTWGLMVRILADDREDPKVRGQAAEGLAYMFDLVKADSPEFELAVKTLLKALSDPSLEVRYNAIFAIGATKHPPLIPALEALLGDSTPVPGWDDTIGKKAADAIERLTWSKSS
;
A
#
# COMPACT_ATOMS: atom_id res chain seq x y z
N MET A 1 17.95 -30.82 -0.22
CA MET A 1 17.15 -30.16 -1.28
C MET A 1 15.89 -30.97 -1.54
N LYS A 2 14.91 -30.79 -0.67
CA LYS A 2 13.50 -31.19 -0.68
C LYS A 2 13.04 -30.97 0.76
N ASP A 3 11.84 -30.43 0.93
CA ASP A 3 11.17 -30.08 2.21
C ASP A 3 11.24 -28.61 2.67
N ILE A 4 11.17 -27.65 1.74
CA ILE A 4 10.66 -26.29 2.03
C ILE A 4 9.29 -26.09 1.35
N VAL A 5 8.44 -27.11 1.41
CA VAL A 5 7.03 -27.05 0.94
C VAL A 5 6.08 -26.85 2.12
N GLY A 6 6.61 -26.65 3.34
CA GLY A 6 5.84 -26.53 4.57
C GLY A 6 6.27 -25.38 5.46
N SER A 7 6.67 -24.23 4.89
CA SER A 7 6.76 -23.02 5.71
C SER A 7 5.35 -22.66 6.14
N ASP A 8 5.03 -22.94 7.41
CA ASP A 8 3.77 -22.58 8.05
C ASP A 8 3.44 -21.12 7.70
N PRO A 9 2.34 -20.85 6.98
CA PRO A 9 1.93 -19.49 6.63
C PRO A 9 1.84 -18.58 7.86
N CYS A 10 1.46 -19.13 9.03
CA CYS A 10 1.47 -18.40 10.29
C CYS A 10 2.90 -18.07 10.75
N ALA A 11 3.87 -18.95 10.55
CA ALA A 11 5.26 -18.69 10.91
C ALA A 11 5.89 -17.60 10.04
N ILE A 12 5.53 -17.52 8.75
CA ILE A 12 5.99 -16.45 7.85
C ILE A 12 5.36 -15.11 8.23
N VAL A 13 4.05 -15.07 8.52
CA VAL A 13 3.37 -13.85 8.98
C VAL A 13 3.93 -13.41 10.34
N ASN A 14 4.14 -14.33 11.28
CA ASN A 14 4.74 -14.02 12.57
C ASN A 14 6.18 -13.51 12.44
N ALA A 15 6.98 -14.08 11.54
CA ALA A 15 8.31 -13.58 11.24
C ALA A 15 8.26 -12.18 10.62
N GLY A 16 7.36 -11.93 9.66
CA GLY A 16 7.14 -10.60 9.08
C GLY A 16 6.76 -9.55 10.14
N THR A 17 5.87 -9.89 11.07
CA THR A 17 5.46 -9.03 12.19
C THR A 17 6.60 -8.77 13.18
N LEU A 18 7.47 -9.75 13.43
CA LEU A 18 8.64 -9.54 14.30
C LEU A 18 9.68 -8.64 13.62
N LEU A 19 9.90 -8.83 12.32
CA LEU A 19 10.88 -8.08 11.54
C LEU A 19 10.43 -6.64 11.29
N SER A 20 9.12 -6.36 11.26
CA SER A 20 8.58 -5.00 11.06
C SER A 20 9.05 -3.98 12.11
N GLY A 21 9.42 -4.44 13.30
CA GLY A 21 9.98 -3.62 14.38
C GLY A 21 11.48 -3.41 14.32
N ASP A 22 12.20 -4.08 13.40
CA ASP A 22 13.65 -4.01 13.28
C ASP A 22 14.08 -3.41 11.92
N PRO A 23 14.20 -2.07 11.82
CA PRO A 23 14.58 -1.41 10.57
C PRO A 23 16.00 -1.78 10.10
N THR A 24 16.84 -2.41 10.94
CA THR A 24 18.17 -2.88 10.51
C THR A 24 18.08 -4.02 9.49
N THR A 25 16.94 -4.74 9.46
CA THR A 25 16.67 -5.85 8.55
C THR A 25 16.24 -5.42 7.15
N THR A 26 16.07 -4.11 6.91
CA THR A 26 15.58 -3.58 5.62
C THR A 26 16.35 -4.11 4.41
N GLY A 27 17.68 -4.15 4.48
CA GLY A 27 18.52 -4.64 3.38
C GLY A 27 18.26 -6.11 3.06
N GLU A 28 18.16 -6.95 4.09
CA GLU A 28 17.93 -8.40 3.94
C GLU A 28 16.52 -8.69 3.39
N LEU A 29 15.51 -7.97 3.89
CA LEU A 29 14.14 -8.08 3.40
C LEU A 29 14.00 -7.66 1.93
N LEU A 30 14.76 -6.64 1.50
CA LEU A 30 14.79 -6.24 0.09
C LEU A 30 15.42 -7.31 -0.81
N GLU A 31 16.49 -7.97 -0.36
CA GLU A 31 17.07 -9.09 -1.11
C GLU A 31 16.12 -10.30 -1.15
N LEU A 32 15.44 -10.59 -0.04
CA LEU A 32 14.46 -11.68 0.02
C LEU A 32 13.27 -11.42 -0.91
N LEU A 33 12.74 -10.19 -0.94
CA LEU A 33 11.64 -9.81 -1.83
C LEU A 33 11.99 -9.98 -3.32
N LYS A 34 13.26 -9.87 -3.71
CA LYS A 34 13.68 -10.04 -5.12
C LYS A 34 13.60 -11.48 -5.59
N VAL A 35 13.78 -12.45 -4.70
CA VAL A 35 13.89 -13.88 -5.04
C VAL A 35 12.66 -14.70 -4.66
N GLU A 36 11.73 -14.11 -3.92
CA GLU A 36 10.49 -14.77 -3.50
C GLU A 36 9.38 -14.50 -4.51
N ASP A 37 8.78 -15.57 -5.05
CA ASP A 37 7.74 -15.49 -6.08
C ASP A 37 6.32 -15.65 -5.49
N ARG A 38 6.18 -16.22 -4.30
CA ARG A 38 4.86 -16.54 -3.72
C ARG A 38 4.21 -15.27 -3.15
N ALA A 39 2.94 -15.07 -3.46
CA ALA A 39 2.20 -13.87 -3.07
C ALA A 39 2.22 -13.62 -1.54
N GLU A 40 1.89 -14.62 -0.73
CA GLU A 40 1.78 -14.44 0.73
C GLU A 40 3.12 -14.07 1.40
N PRO A 41 4.24 -14.76 1.14
CA PRO A 41 5.55 -14.31 1.62
C PRO A 41 5.94 -12.92 1.13
N ARG A 42 5.73 -12.61 -0.16
CA ARG A 42 6.02 -11.27 -0.72
C ARG A 42 5.23 -10.19 0.02
N GLN A 43 3.95 -10.43 0.27
CA GLN A 43 3.08 -9.54 1.03
C GLN A 43 3.62 -9.35 2.45
N GLY A 44 3.95 -10.42 3.17
CA GLY A 44 4.49 -10.34 4.54
C GLY A 44 5.81 -9.58 4.64
N ILE A 45 6.70 -9.77 3.67
CA ILE A 45 7.96 -9.01 3.57
C ILE A 45 7.67 -7.53 3.32
N LEU A 46 6.78 -7.22 2.37
CA LEU A 46 6.42 -5.84 2.05
C LEU A 46 5.67 -5.14 3.19
N HIS A 47 4.87 -5.90 3.95
CA HIS A 47 4.25 -5.43 5.18
C HIS A 47 5.31 -5.00 6.19
N ALA A 48 6.30 -5.84 6.47
CA ALA A 48 7.40 -5.49 7.37
C ALA A 48 8.13 -4.21 6.92
N LEU A 49 8.50 -4.15 5.64
CA LEU A 49 9.15 -2.97 5.04
C LEU A 49 8.32 -1.69 5.17
N SER A 50 6.99 -1.78 5.19
CA SER A 50 6.09 -0.63 5.35
C SER A 50 6.24 0.06 6.71
N TRP A 51 6.58 -0.69 7.76
CA TRP A 51 6.78 -0.16 9.12
C TRP A 51 8.17 0.44 9.34
N HIS A 52 9.12 0.18 8.45
CA HIS A 52 10.49 0.67 8.60
C HIS A 52 10.63 2.16 8.28
N GLY A 53 9.65 2.75 7.59
CA GLY A 53 9.67 4.18 7.21
C GLY A 53 10.86 4.55 6.31
N ASP A 54 11.45 3.57 5.62
CA ASP A 54 12.64 3.79 4.80
C ASP A 54 12.26 4.27 3.41
N LEU A 55 12.46 5.57 3.17
CA LEU A 55 12.21 6.22 1.87
C LEU A 55 12.92 5.55 0.68
N ARG A 56 13.99 4.78 0.90
CA ARG A 56 14.64 3.99 -0.18
C ARG A 56 13.68 2.96 -0.79
N THR A 57 12.63 2.57 -0.06
CA THR A 57 11.59 1.64 -0.51
C THR A 57 10.50 2.32 -1.35
N TRP A 58 10.41 3.65 -1.36
CA TRP A 58 9.36 4.41 -2.07
C TRP A 58 9.22 4.00 -3.54
N GLY A 59 10.30 4.10 -4.30
CA GLY A 59 10.31 3.78 -5.73
C GLY A 59 10.07 2.29 -6.01
N LEU A 60 10.33 1.41 -5.03
CA LEU A 60 9.96 0.00 -5.12
C LEU A 60 8.44 -0.17 -4.95
N MET A 61 7.84 0.44 -3.92
CA MET A 61 6.40 0.35 -3.67
C MET A 61 5.58 0.92 -4.83
N VAL A 62 5.98 2.05 -5.40
CA VAL A 62 5.34 2.61 -6.60
C VAL A 62 5.40 1.62 -7.78
N ARG A 63 6.55 0.96 -8.01
CA ARG A 63 6.70 -0.02 -9.09
C ARG A 63 5.86 -1.28 -8.87
N ILE A 64 5.80 -1.78 -7.63
CA ILE A 64 4.98 -2.94 -7.26
C ILE A 64 3.50 -2.62 -7.49
N LEU A 65 3.01 -1.46 -7.02
CA LEU A 65 1.64 -1.03 -7.24
C LEU A 65 1.29 -0.91 -8.73
N ALA A 66 2.24 -0.49 -9.56
CA ALA A 66 2.05 -0.30 -11.00
C ALA A 66 2.17 -1.60 -11.83
N ASP A 67 2.68 -2.70 -11.27
CA ASP A 67 2.90 -3.94 -12.02
C ASP A 67 1.63 -4.79 -12.04
N ASP A 68 0.86 -4.71 -13.12
CA ASP A 68 -0.38 -5.45 -13.31
C ASP A 68 -0.19 -7.01 -13.27
N ARG A 69 1.06 -7.51 -13.31
CA ARG A 69 1.41 -8.94 -13.19
C ARG A 69 1.66 -9.39 -11.75
N GLU A 70 1.91 -8.46 -10.84
CA GLU A 70 2.12 -8.75 -9.42
C GLU A 70 0.82 -9.23 -8.77
N ASP A 71 0.89 -10.06 -7.72
CA ASP A 71 -0.32 -10.48 -7.02
C ASP A 71 -1.08 -9.26 -6.42
N PRO A 72 -2.42 -9.19 -6.52
CA PRO A 72 -3.17 -8.06 -5.98
C PRO A 72 -2.96 -7.78 -4.49
N LYS A 73 -2.68 -8.80 -3.66
CA LYS A 73 -2.37 -8.61 -2.23
C LYS A 73 -1.06 -7.82 -2.06
N VAL A 74 -0.06 -8.14 -2.88
CA VAL A 74 1.25 -7.47 -2.84
C VAL A 74 1.13 -6.05 -3.39
N ARG A 75 0.35 -5.82 -4.46
CA ARG A 75 0.03 -4.46 -4.95
C ARG A 75 -0.70 -3.63 -3.90
N GLY A 76 -1.71 -4.22 -3.25
CA GLY A 76 -2.47 -3.57 -2.19
C GLY A 76 -1.58 -3.19 -1.00
N GLN A 77 -0.69 -4.09 -0.57
CA GLN A 77 0.29 -3.82 0.47
C GLN A 77 1.27 -2.70 0.09
N ALA A 78 1.65 -2.60 -1.20
CA ALA A 78 2.49 -1.50 -1.67
C ALA A 78 1.79 -0.14 -1.56
N ALA A 79 0.50 -0.06 -1.90
CA ALA A 79 -0.28 1.16 -1.71
C ALA A 79 -0.39 1.54 -0.24
N GLU A 80 -0.65 0.57 0.65
CA GLU A 80 -0.66 0.82 2.10
C GLU A 80 0.71 1.31 2.61
N GLY A 81 1.82 0.70 2.17
CA GLY A 81 3.15 1.14 2.54
C GLY A 81 3.47 2.59 2.12
N LEU A 82 3.01 3.00 0.93
CA LEU A 82 3.10 4.40 0.49
C LEU A 82 2.34 5.34 1.43
N ALA A 83 1.16 4.92 1.92
CA ALA A 83 0.34 5.71 2.83
C ALA A 83 1.11 6.17 4.08
N TYR A 84 1.95 5.29 4.63
CA TYR A 84 2.73 5.57 5.84
C TYR A 84 3.94 6.47 5.61
N MET A 85 4.35 6.68 4.35
CA MET A 85 5.55 7.44 4.00
C MET A 85 5.27 8.81 3.38
N PHE A 86 4.01 9.18 3.12
CA PHE A 86 3.71 10.48 2.48
C PHE A 86 4.23 11.68 3.26
N ASP A 87 4.28 11.60 4.60
CA ASP A 87 4.85 12.67 5.44
C ASP A 87 6.37 12.84 5.29
N LEU A 88 7.05 11.88 4.67
CA LEU A 88 8.49 11.90 4.43
C LEU A 88 8.83 12.45 3.02
N VAL A 89 7.83 12.63 2.15
CA VAL A 89 8.02 13.06 0.76
C VAL A 89 7.42 14.45 0.56
N LYS A 90 8.13 15.33 -0.16
CA LYS A 90 7.60 16.66 -0.48
C LYS A 90 6.52 16.58 -1.55
N ALA A 91 5.39 17.26 -1.31
CA ALA A 91 4.23 17.23 -2.20
C ALA A 91 4.50 17.76 -3.63
N ASP A 92 5.53 18.57 -3.83
CA ASP A 92 5.94 19.13 -5.13
C ASP A 92 7.07 18.34 -5.81
N SER A 93 7.46 17.20 -5.24
CA SER A 93 8.53 16.37 -5.79
C SER A 93 8.06 15.49 -6.96
N PRO A 94 8.94 15.19 -7.93
CA PRO A 94 8.64 14.21 -8.98
C PRO A 94 8.23 12.84 -8.44
N GLU A 95 8.81 12.44 -7.30
CA GLU A 95 8.51 11.18 -6.62
C GLU A 95 7.08 11.14 -6.09
N PHE A 96 6.61 12.26 -5.52
CA PHE A 96 5.24 12.42 -5.05
C PHE A 96 4.25 12.38 -6.22
N GLU A 97 4.52 13.17 -7.28
CA GLU A 97 3.68 13.21 -8.48
C GLU A 97 3.54 11.83 -9.14
N LEU A 98 4.63 11.08 -9.21
CA LEU A 98 4.60 9.71 -9.74
C LEU A 98 3.74 8.77 -8.87
N ALA A 99 3.88 8.86 -7.55
CA ALA A 99 3.07 8.04 -6.63
C ALA A 99 1.57 8.40 -6.72
N VAL A 100 1.24 9.69 -6.74
CA VAL A 100 -0.14 10.18 -6.93
C VAL A 100 -0.73 9.66 -8.23
N LYS A 101 -0.02 9.80 -9.35
CA LYS A 101 -0.48 9.27 -10.64
C LYS A 101 -0.72 7.75 -10.59
N THR A 102 0.15 7.03 -9.90
CA THR A 102 0.04 5.57 -9.75
C THR A 102 -1.15 5.17 -8.89
N LEU A 103 -1.37 5.88 -7.78
CA LEU A 103 -2.53 5.69 -6.90
C LEU A 103 -3.86 6.01 -7.59
N LEU A 104 -3.90 7.10 -8.38
CA LEU A 104 -5.07 7.44 -9.19
C LEU A 104 -5.41 6.36 -10.22
N LYS A 105 -4.41 5.74 -10.86
CA LYS A 105 -4.63 4.55 -11.71
C LYS A 105 -5.21 3.39 -10.90
N ALA A 106 -4.67 3.15 -9.71
CA ALA A 106 -5.06 2.04 -8.84
C ALA A 106 -6.51 2.14 -8.29
N LEU A 107 -7.15 3.32 -8.34
CA LEU A 107 -8.58 3.49 -8.04
C LEU A 107 -9.49 2.66 -8.96
N SER A 108 -9.00 2.26 -10.14
CA SER A 108 -9.71 1.42 -11.10
C SER A 108 -9.15 -0.01 -11.20
N ASP A 109 -8.32 -0.44 -10.23
CA ASP A 109 -7.77 -1.81 -10.22
C ASP A 109 -8.92 -2.84 -10.10
N PRO A 110 -8.86 -3.98 -10.83
CA PRO A 110 -9.86 -5.04 -10.72
C PRO A 110 -10.04 -5.57 -9.29
N SER A 111 -8.97 -5.55 -8.48
CA SER A 111 -8.99 -5.96 -7.09
C SER A 111 -9.60 -4.90 -6.19
N LEU A 112 -10.55 -5.30 -5.35
CA LEU A 112 -11.13 -4.44 -4.32
C LEU A 112 -10.11 -4.03 -3.26
N GLU A 113 -9.19 -4.92 -2.91
CA GLU A 113 -8.13 -4.66 -1.92
C GLU A 113 -7.18 -3.57 -2.41
N VAL A 114 -6.78 -3.61 -3.68
CA VAL A 114 -5.91 -2.58 -4.28
C VAL A 114 -6.62 -1.22 -4.30
N ARG A 115 -7.89 -1.18 -4.73
CA ARG A 115 -8.69 0.05 -4.70
C ARG A 115 -8.81 0.62 -3.30
N TYR A 116 -9.12 -0.22 -2.32
CA TYR A 116 -9.26 0.17 -0.92
C TYR A 116 -7.97 0.82 -0.38
N ASN A 117 -6.83 0.17 -0.60
CA ASN A 117 -5.54 0.67 -0.14
C ASN A 117 -5.06 1.90 -0.93
N ALA A 118 -5.42 2.02 -2.21
CA ALA A 118 -5.15 3.22 -2.99
C ALA A 118 -5.92 4.43 -2.44
N ILE A 119 -7.20 4.26 -2.10
CA ILE A 119 -8.01 5.31 -1.46
C ILE A 119 -7.43 5.69 -0.09
N PHE A 120 -7.03 4.70 0.70
CA PHE A 120 -6.37 4.93 1.98
C PHE A 120 -5.10 5.79 1.81
N ALA A 121 -4.24 5.41 0.88
CA ALA A 121 -3.00 6.12 0.60
C ALA A 121 -3.24 7.54 0.08
N ILE A 122 -4.23 7.74 -0.80
CA ILE A 122 -4.64 9.08 -1.26
C ILE A 122 -5.08 9.94 -0.08
N GLY A 123 -5.84 9.40 0.87
CA GLY A 123 -6.23 10.11 2.09
C GLY A 123 -5.03 10.52 2.97
N ALA A 124 -3.93 9.77 2.93
CA ALA A 124 -2.71 10.06 3.68
C ALA A 124 -1.80 11.12 3.01
N THR A 125 -2.02 11.45 1.74
CA THR A 125 -1.20 12.41 0.99
C THR A 125 -1.23 13.84 1.55
N LYS A 126 -2.29 14.20 2.30
CA LYS A 126 -2.60 15.59 2.68
C LYS A 126 -2.61 16.54 1.47
N HIS A 127 -3.05 16.03 0.31
CA HIS A 127 -3.10 16.78 -0.95
C HIS A 127 -4.56 16.98 -1.40
N PRO A 128 -5.21 18.09 -1.01
CA PRO A 128 -6.61 18.36 -1.32
C PRO A 128 -7.01 18.32 -2.81
N PRO A 129 -6.13 18.61 -3.79
CA PRO A 129 -6.47 18.44 -5.20
C PRO A 129 -6.91 17.03 -5.62
N LEU A 130 -6.72 16.00 -4.77
CA LEU A 130 -7.18 14.64 -5.04
C LEU A 130 -8.64 14.37 -4.65
N ILE A 131 -9.31 15.31 -3.96
CA ILE A 131 -10.70 15.18 -3.53
C ILE A 131 -11.66 14.81 -4.69
N PRO A 132 -11.61 15.45 -5.89
CA PRO A 132 -12.52 15.11 -6.98
C PRO A 132 -12.42 13.65 -7.44
N ALA A 133 -11.23 13.04 -7.35
CA ALA A 133 -11.06 11.63 -7.70
C ALA A 133 -11.75 10.70 -6.69
N LEU A 134 -11.77 11.08 -5.41
CA LEU A 134 -12.46 10.34 -4.36
C LEU A 134 -13.98 10.57 -4.41
N GLU A 135 -14.44 11.77 -4.73
CA GLU A 135 -15.86 12.09 -4.88
C GLU A 135 -16.54 11.21 -5.92
N ALA A 136 -15.84 10.87 -7.00
CA ALA A 136 -16.32 9.95 -8.03
C ALA A 136 -16.62 8.53 -7.51
N LEU A 137 -16.06 8.14 -6.36
CA LEU A 137 -16.23 6.82 -5.75
C LEU A 137 -17.32 6.78 -4.68
N LEU A 138 -17.88 7.92 -4.24
CA LEU A 138 -18.84 7.98 -3.13
C LEU A 138 -20.09 7.11 -3.35
N GLY A 139 -20.50 6.92 -4.62
CA GLY A 139 -21.63 6.06 -4.98
C GLY A 139 -21.29 4.56 -5.06
N ASP A 140 -20.02 4.19 -4.97
CA ASP A 140 -19.58 2.79 -5.08
C ASP A 140 -19.90 2.03 -3.78
N SER A 141 -21.02 1.31 -3.79
CA SER A 141 -21.47 0.49 -2.66
C SER A 141 -20.85 -0.90 -2.64
N THR A 142 -19.81 -1.16 -3.44
CA THR A 142 -19.17 -2.48 -3.48
C THR A 142 -18.54 -2.80 -2.12
N PRO A 143 -18.97 -3.88 -1.45
CA PRO A 143 -18.39 -4.28 -0.17
C PRO A 143 -16.98 -4.80 -0.37
N VAL A 144 -16.08 -4.51 0.56
CA VAL A 144 -14.69 -4.97 0.50
C VAL A 144 -14.55 -6.22 1.39
N PRO A 145 -14.30 -7.43 0.82
CA PRO A 145 -14.26 -8.66 1.61
C PRO A 145 -13.25 -8.61 2.75
N GLY A 146 -13.67 -8.90 3.98
CA GLY A 146 -12.82 -8.84 5.17
C GLY A 146 -12.86 -7.51 5.93
N TRP A 147 -13.51 -6.49 5.38
CA TRP A 147 -13.76 -5.20 6.03
C TRP A 147 -15.27 -4.94 6.10
N ASP A 148 -15.76 -4.38 7.22
CA ASP A 148 -17.15 -3.90 7.34
C ASP A 148 -17.32 -2.53 6.65
N ASP A 149 -16.91 -2.46 5.39
CA ASP A 149 -16.70 -1.21 4.66
C ASP A 149 -17.06 -1.35 3.16
N THR A 150 -17.22 -0.21 2.49
CA THR A 150 -17.41 -0.14 1.03
C THR A 150 -16.40 0.82 0.41
N ILE A 151 -16.19 0.71 -0.91
CA ILE A 151 -15.34 1.65 -1.65
C ILE A 151 -15.78 3.11 -1.42
N GLY A 152 -17.07 3.39 -1.48
CA GLY A 152 -17.61 4.74 -1.27
C GLY A 152 -17.48 5.25 0.16
N LYS A 153 -17.67 4.40 1.17
CA LYS A 153 -17.43 4.77 2.57
C LYS A 153 -15.96 5.08 2.81
N LYS A 154 -15.05 4.23 2.31
CA LYS A 154 -13.60 4.46 2.38
C LYS A 154 -13.19 5.77 1.69
N ALA A 155 -13.81 6.08 0.55
CA ALA A 155 -13.58 7.34 -0.16
C ALA A 155 -14.05 8.55 0.66
N ALA A 156 -15.21 8.46 1.32
CA ALA A 156 -15.69 9.50 2.23
C ALA A 156 -14.69 9.75 3.38
N ASP A 157 -14.21 8.70 4.04
CA ASP A 157 -13.19 8.82 5.09
C ASP A 157 -11.89 9.46 4.60
N ALA A 158 -11.46 9.15 3.37
CA ALA A 158 -10.27 9.75 2.78
C ALA A 158 -10.47 11.24 2.46
N ILE A 159 -11.67 11.63 2.01
CA ILE A 159 -12.03 13.04 1.81
C ILE A 159 -11.99 13.79 3.14
N GLU A 160 -12.56 13.22 4.21
CA GLU A 160 -12.50 13.82 5.55
C GLU A 160 -11.05 14.10 5.97
N ARG A 161 -10.14 13.13 5.81
CA ARG A 161 -8.70 13.31 6.10
C ARG A 161 -8.07 14.45 5.28
N LEU A 162 -8.36 14.52 3.99
CA LEU A 162 -7.84 15.59 3.12
C LEU A 162 -8.42 16.96 3.47
N THR A 163 -9.66 17.04 3.93
CA THR A 163 -10.26 18.33 4.34
C THR A 163 -9.71 18.85 5.65
N TRP A 164 -9.41 17.99 6.63
CA TRP A 164 -8.77 18.40 7.88
C TRP A 164 -7.37 18.99 7.69
N SER A 165 -6.65 18.53 6.66
CA SER A 165 -5.33 19.08 6.31
C SER A 165 -5.35 20.54 5.82
N LYS A 166 -6.52 21.11 5.46
CA LYS A 166 -6.66 22.52 5.09
C LYS A 166 -6.71 23.49 6.28
N SER A 167 -6.97 22.98 7.49
CA SER A 167 -7.24 23.79 8.68
C SER A 167 -6.02 23.94 9.61
N SER A 168 -4.85 23.42 9.19
CA SER A 168 -3.60 23.37 9.98
C SER A 168 -2.56 24.35 9.46
#